data_AF-A0A5J4KRF7-F1
#
_entry.id   AF-A0A5J4KRF7-F1
#
_cell.length_a   1.000
_cell.length_b   1.000
_cell.length_c   1.000
_cell.angle_alpha   90.00
_cell.angle_beta   90.00
_cell.angle_gamma   90.00
#
_symmetry.space_group_name_H-M   'P 1'
#
loop_
_entity.id
_entity.type
_entity.pdbx_description
1 polymer ?
#
loop_
_entity_poly.entity_id
_entity_poly.type
_entity_poly.pdbx_seq_one_letter_code
_entity_poly.pdbx_strand_id
1 'polypeptide(L)'
;MGTEKKSPAREKFDARPMPLMGVRTTLEHVRRHLYDIDILRDAERAGITPSVIYSALMMQPIDKTDAEKILKWLSKKHEIAPELTLADVDIPIYDDFMILHIICASGQDVENDYQLVYARDTNHARVLLKKWIEPLSYTHPNITISEQKSGVVIFGGPRIPGYISPKTN
;
A
#
# COMPACT_ATOMS: atom_id res chain seq x y z
N MET A 1 -33.53 -48.38 -32.52
CA MET A 1 -33.84 -47.88 -31.16
C MET A 1 -32.61 -48.20 -30.32
N GLY A 2 -31.66 -47.26 -30.13
CA GLY A 2 -31.74 -46.18 -29.13
C GLY A 2 -31.41 -46.78 -27.75
N THR A 3 -30.38 -46.42 -27.01
CA THR A 3 -29.56 -45.20 -26.96
C THR A 3 -28.18 -45.51 -26.34
N GLU A 4 -27.15 -44.80 -26.80
CA GLU A 4 -25.88 -44.64 -26.10
C GLU A 4 -26.11 -44.07 -24.69
N LYS A 5 -25.39 -44.56 -23.69
CA LYS A 5 -25.00 -43.73 -22.55
C LYS A 5 -23.49 -43.78 -22.37
N LYS A 6 -22.86 -42.74 -22.93
CA LYS A 6 -21.49 -42.31 -22.68
C LYS A 6 -21.25 -42.19 -21.17
N SER A 7 -20.13 -42.75 -20.72
CA SER A 7 -19.44 -42.24 -19.54
C SER A 7 -18.97 -40.81 -19.80
N PRO A 8 -18.92 -39.96 -18.77
CA PRO A 8 -17.79 -39.07 -18.61
C PRO A 8 -16.95 -39.59 -17.45
N ALA A 9 -15.73 -39.98 -17.79
CA ALA A 9 -14.66 -40.22 -16.85
C ALA A 9 -14.46 -38.94 -16.02
N ARG A 10 -14.28 -39.15 -14.71
CA ARG A 10 -14.00 -38.16 -13.67
C ARG A 10 -13.02 -37.11 -14.17
N GLU A 11 -13.44 -35.84 -14.12
CA GLU A 11 -12.53 -34.70 -14.17
C GLU A 11 -11.41 -34.93 -13.15
N LYS A 12 -10.18 -34.95 -13.67
CA LYS A 12 -9.00 -34.80 -12.84
C LYS A 12 -9.07 -33.41 -12.25
N PHE A 13 -9.47 -33.32 -10.99
CA PHE A 13 -9.12 -32.17 -10.17
C PHE A 13 -7.59 -32.14 -10.12
N ASP A 14 -6.99 -31.31 -10.98
CA ASP A 14 -5.60 -30.89 -10.83
C ASP A 14 -5.51 -30.16 -9.49
N ALA A 15 -5.19 -30.93 -8.45
CA ALA A 15 -4.81 -30.41 -7.14
C ALA A 15 -3.47 -29.68 -7.30
N ARG A 16 -3.52 -28.49 -7.91
CA ARG A 16 -2.42 -27.53 -7.80
C ARG A 16 -2.24 -27.25 -6.32
N PRO A 17 -1.00 -27.31 -5.79
CA PRO A 17 -0.78 -27.14 -4.38
C PRO A 17 -1.32 -25.78 -3.96
N MET A 18 -2.38 -25.78 -3.15
CA MET A 18 -2.76 -24.60 -2.40
C MET A 18 -1.56 -24.18 -1.54
N PRO A 19 -1.32 -22.87 -1.34
CA PRO A 19 -0.31 -22.42 -0.38
C PRO A 19 -0.57 -23.13 0.95
N LEU A 20 0.42 -23.89 1.42
CA LEU A 20 0.35 -24.64 2.67
C LEU A 20 -0.01 -23.66 3.80
N MET A 21 -1.08 -23.96 4.55
CA MET A 21 -1.53 -23.13 5.67
C MET A 21 -0.35 -22.80 6.60
N GLY A 22 0.03 -21.51 6.66
CA GLY A 22 0.96 -20.98 7.65
C GLY A 22 2.21 -20.27 7.11
N VAL A 23 2.58 -20.40 5.83
CA VAL A 23 3.72 -19.67 5.24
C VAL A 23 3.24 -18.91 4.02
N ARG A 24 3.27 -17.57 4.09
CA ARG A 24 2.93 -16.71 2.94
C ARG A 24 3.94 -16.96 1.82
N THR A 25 3.45 -17.14 0.60
CA THR A 25 4.31 -17.32 -0.58
C THR A 25 4.58 -15.98 -1.23
N THR A 26 5.80 -15.70 -1.70
CA THR A 26 6.07 -14.46 -2.45
C THR A 26 5.40 -14.51 -3.82
N LEU A 27 5.10 -13.34 -4.40
CA LEU A 27 4.54 -13.26 -5.75
C LEU A 27 5.46 -13.90 -6.82
N GLU A 28 6.77 -13.82 -6.64
CA GLU A 28 7.74 -14.46 -7.54
C GLU A 28 7.67 -16.00 -7.44
N HIS A 29 7.43 -16.56 -6.25
CA HIS A 29 7.21 -18.00 -6.12
C HIS A 29 5.90 -18.43 -6.79
N VAL A 30 4.83 -17.64 -6.61
CA VAL A 30 3.55 -17.85 -7.30
C VAL A 30 3.78 -17.89 -8.82
N ARG A 31 4.53 -16.92 -9.35
CA ARG A 31 4.87 -16.82 -10.77
C ARG A 31 5.63 -18.03 -11.30
N ARG A 32 6.64 -18.50 -10.56
CA ARG A 32 7.54 -19.56 -11.04
C ARG A 32 6.94 -20.95 -10.93
N HIS A 33 6.06 -21.18 -9.97
CA HIS A 33 5.69 -22.53 -9.56
C HIS A 33 4.19 -22.83 -9.63
N LEU A 34 3.32 -21.81 -9.57
CA LEU A 34 1.88 -22.02 -9.47
C LEU A 34 1.14 -21.52 -10.72
N TYR A 35 1.46 -20.30 -11.15
CA TYR A 35 0.69 -19.58 -12.16
C TYR A 35 1.61 -18.74 -13.04
N ASP A 36 1.42 -18.79 -14.35
CA ASP A 36 2.15 -17.92 -15.27
C ASP A 36 1.67 -16.46 -15.13
N ILE A 37 2.62 -15.56 -14.91
CA ILE A 37 2.38 -14.11 -14.81
C ILE A 37 3.12 -13.42 -15.94
N ASP A 38 2.35 -12.91 -16.92
CA ASP A 38 2.81 -12.04 -17.98
C ASP A 38 2.70 -10.60 -17.48
N ILE A 39 3.85 -10.02 -17.12
CA ILE A 39 3.95 -8.71 -16.48
C ILE A 39 3.18 -7.63 -17.27
N LEU A 40 3.25 -7.63 -18.60
CA LEU A 40 2.63 -6.58 -19.40
C LEU A 40 1.11 -6.78 -19.50
N ARG A 41 0.70 -7.99 -19.89
CA ARG A 41 -0.72 -8.28 -20.15
C ARG A 41 -1.54 -8.35 -18.86
N ASP A 42 -0.95 -8.90 -17.80
CA ASP A 42 -1.64 -9.01 -16.51
C ASP A 42 -1.75 -7.65 -15.82
N ALA A 43 -0.75 -6.77 -15.96
CA ALA A 43 -0.84 -5.41 -15.45
C ALA A 43 -1.98 -4.62 -16.12
N GLU A 44 -2.04 -4.66 -17.45
CA GLU A 44 -3.10 -4.00 -18.22
C GLU A 44 -4.49 -4.50 -17.78
N ARG A 45 -4.67 -5.82 -17.66
CA ARG A 45 -5.95 -6.43 -17.28
C ARG A 45 -6.33 -6.20 -15.82
N ALA A 46 -5.35 -6.06 -14.93
CA ALA A 46 -5.56 -5.69 -13.54
C ALA A 46 -5.79 -4.18 -13.34
N GLY A 47 -5.61 -3.36 -14.39
CA GLY A 47 -5.75 -1.90 -14.31
C GLY A 47 -4.64 -1.24 -13.49
N ILE A 48 -3.41 -1.75 -13.61
CA ILE A 48 -2.20 -1.23 -12.96
C ILE A 48 -1.07 -1.10 -13.99
N THR A 49 0.01 -0.41 -13.64
CA THR A 49 1.17 -0.31 -14.53
C THR A 49 2.06 -1.56 -14.40
N PRO A 50 2.78 -1.96 -15.47
CA PRO A 50 3.74 -3.07 -15.41
C PRO A 50 4.82 -2.90 -14.33
N SER A 51 5.21 -1.65 -14.04
CA SER A 51 6.15 -1.33 -12.98
C SER A 51 5.69 -1.81 -11.61
N VAL A 52 4.39 -1.79 -11.32
CA VAL A 52 3.83 -2.24 -10.04
C VAL A 52 3.98 -3.76 -9.88
N ILE A 53 3.67 -4.54 -10.92
CA ILE A 53 3.92 -5.99 -10.89
C ILE A 53 5.41 -6.27 -10.73
N TYR A 54 6.27 -5.57 -11.48
CA TYR A 54 7.71 -5.74 -11.36
C TYR A 54 8.22 -5.44 -9.94
N SER A 55 7.80 -4.34 -9.34
CA SER A 55 8.14 -3.99 -7.95
C SER A 55 7.68 -5.08 -6.97
N ALA A 56 6.46 -5.59 -7.10
CA ALA A 56 5.98 -6.68 -6.26
C ALA A 56 6.81 -7.97 -6.41
N LEU A 57 7.21 -8.34 -7.64
CA LEU A 57 8.08 -9.50 -7.89
C LEU A 57 9.48 -9.33 -7.30
N MET A 58 9.97 -8.09 -7.24
CA MET A 58 11.27 -7.73 -6.65
C MET A 58 11.20 -7.47 -5.14
N MET A 59 10.08 -7.79 -4.48
CA MET A 59 9.84 -7.53 -3.05
C MET A 59 10.03 -6.04 -2.67
N GLN A 60 9.69 -5.14 -3.58
CA GLN A 60 9.63 -3.71 -3.30
C GLN A 60 8.21 -3.34 -2.86
N PRO A 61 8.05 -2.45 -1.85
CA PRO A 61 6.74 -2.04 -1.38
C PRO A 61 5.90 -1.38 -2.48
N ILE A 62 4.61 -1.73 -2.55
CA ILE A 62 3.63 -1.12 -3.45
C ILE A 62 2.39 -0.63 -2.70
N ASP A 63 1.50 0.10 -3.37
CA ASP A 63 0.22 0.52 -2.77
C ASP A 63 -0.67 -0.70 -2.51
N LYS A 64 -1.31 -0.73 -1.33
CA LYS A 64 -2.17 -1.85 -0.91
C LYS A 64 -3.28 -2.15 -1.93
N THR A 65 -3.93 -1.11 -2.43
CA THR A 65 -4.98 -1.22 -3.45
C THR A 65 -4.48 -1.90 -4.72
N ASP A 66 -3.24 -1.63 -5.12
CA ASP A 66 -2.67 -2.24 -6.31
C ASP A 66 -2.22 -3.69 -6.06
N ALA A 67 -1.71 -4.00 -4.86
CA ALA A 67 -1.45 -5.37 -4.45
C ALA A 67 -2.73 -6.23 -4.48
N GLU A 68 -3.85 -5.70 -3.97
CA GLU A 68 -5.16 -6.36 -4.02
C GLU A 68 -5.67 -6.55 -5.45
N LYS A 69 -5.44 -5.58 -6.35
CA LYS A 69 -5.78 -5.74 -7.78
C LYS A 69 -5.00 -6.86 -8.44
N ILE A 70 -3.70 -6.99 -8.15
CA ILE A 70 -2.86 -8.11 -8.65
C ILE A 70 -3.50 -9.44 -8.23
N LEU A 71 -3.75 -9.61 -6.93
CA LEU A 71 -4.26 -10.87 -6.38
C LEU A 71 -5.66 -11.20 -6.89
N LYS A 72 -6.54 -10.20 -6.99
CA LYS A 72 -7.87 -10.36 -7.56
C LYS A 72 -7.81 -10.77 -9.04
N TRP A 73 -6.95 -10.13 -9.82
CA TRP A 73 -6.76 -10.49 -11.22
C TRP A 73 -6.23 -11.92 -11.37
N LEU A 74 -5.21 -12.31 -10.60
CA LEU A 74 -4.66 -13.67 -10.63
C LEU A 74 -5.69 -14.72 -10.23
N SER A 75 -6.48 -14.44 -9.19
CA SER A 75 -7.58 -15.31 -8.76
C SER A 75 -8.59 -15.52 -9.87
N LYS A 76 -8.98 -14.43 -10.55
CA LYS A 76 -9.90 -14.48 -11.68
C LYS A 76 -9.31 -15.23 -12.89
N LYS A 77 -8.06 -14.92 -13.26
CA LYS A 77 -7.36 -15.50 -14.43
C LYS A 77 -7.21 -17.02 -14.30
N HIS A 78 -6.99 -17.50 -13.09
CA HIS A 78 -6.73 -18.91 -12.80
C HIS A 78 -7.88 -19.63 -12.10
N GLU A 79 -9.06 -19.00 -12.02
CA GLU A 79 -10.28 -19.55 -11.42
C GLU A 79 -10.06 -20.08 -9.98
N ILE A 80 -9.28 -19.33 -9.19
CA ILE A 80 -8.92 -19.69 -7.81
C ILE A 80 -10.06 -19.31 -6.88
N ALA A 81 -10.53 -20.28 -6.09
CA ALA A 81 -11.51 -20.08 -5.03
C ALA A 81 -11.04 -20.76 -3.72
N PRO A 82 -10.97 -20.05 -2.58
CA PRO A 82 -11.27 -18.62 -2.39
C PRO A 82 -10.28 -17.69 -3.11
N GLU A 83 -10.67 -16.43 -3.34
CA GLU A 83 -9.79 -15.43 -3.94
C GLU A 83 -8.53 -15.23 -3.08
N LEU A 84 -7.37 -15.11 -3.74
CA LEU A 84 -6.09 -14.82 -3.10
C LEU A 84 -6.14 -13.48 -2.39
N THR A 85 -5.58 -13.44 -1.18
CA THR A 85 -5.47 -12.25 -0.35
C THR A 85 -4.02 -12.02 0.09
N LEU A 86 -3.75 -10.85 0.70
CA LEU A 86 -2.46 -10.54 1.30
C LEU A 86 -2.11 -11.45 2.50
N ALA A 87 -3.07 -12.25 2.99
CA ALA A 87 -2.78 -13.30 3.98
C ALA A 87 -2.17 -14.55 3.33
N ASP A 88 -2.39 -14.77 2.04
CA ASP A 88 -1.95 -15.96 1.30
C ASP A 88 -0.63 -15.70 0.55
N VAL A 89 -0.50 -14.50 -0.02
CA VAL A 89 0.65 -14.09 -0.83
C VAL A 89 1.35 -12.90 -0.16
N ASP A 90 2.64 -13.06 0.07
CA ASP A 90 3.51 -12.01 0.58
C ASP A 90 3.84 -11.01 -0.53
N ILE A 91 3.17 -9.86 -0.47
CA ILE A 91 3.43 -8.69 -1.29
C ILE A 91 3.72 -7.54 -0.33
N PRO A 92 4.96 -7.03 -0.27
CA PRO A 92 5.28 -5.87 0.54
C PRO A 92 4.37 -4.70 0.18
N ILE A 93 3.63 -4.16 1.14
CA ILE A 93 2.83 -2.95 0.96
C ILE A 93 3.46 -1.80 1.71
N TYR A 94 3.37 -0.60 1.18
CA TYR A 94 3.95 0.57 1.84
C TYR A 94 3.40 0.82 3.25
N ASP A 95 2.18 0.36 3.55
CA ASP A 95 1.58 0.49 4.87
C ASP A 95 2.38 -0.28 5.94
N ASP A 96 3.11 -1.33 5.55
CA ASP A 96 3.97 -2.11 6.44
C ASP A 96 5.32 -1.39 6.72
N PHE A 97 5.67 -0.39 5.92
CA PHE A 97 6.96 0.32 5.97
C PHE A 97 6.81 1.82 6.29
N MET A 98 5.69 2.23 6.88
CA MET A 98 5.53 3.63 7.25
C MET A 98 6.56 4.04 8.31
N ILE A 99 7.30 5.11 8.02
CA ILE A 99 8.25 5.74 8.92
C ILE A 99 7.51 6.84 9.69
N LEU A 100 7.77 6.93 10.99
CA LEU A 100 7.28 8.05 11.80
C LEU A 100 8.06 9.32 11.44
N HIS A 101 7.39 10.29 10.83
CA HIS A 101 7.91 11.63 10.62
C HIS A 101 7.44 12.57 11.74
N ILE A 102 8.38 13.32 12.29
CA ILE A 102 8.11 14.39 13.25
C ILE A 102 8.02 15.70 12.47
N ILE A 103 6.90 16.40 12.63
CA ILE A 103 6.64 17.70 12.05
C ILE A 103 6.67 18.71 13.19
N CYS A 104 7.54 19.70 13.09
CA CYS A 104 7.68 20.75 14.10
C CYS A 104 7.12 22.06 13.54
N ALA A 105 6.18 22.68 14.21
CA ALA A 105 5.77 24.04 13.95
C ALA A 105 6.45 24.96 14.97
N SER A 106 7.39 25.77 14.48
CA SER A 106 8.18 26.67 15.31
C SER A 106 7.76 28.11 15.05
N GLY A 107 7.22 28.75 16.09
CA GLY A 107 6.93 30.19 16.10
C GLY A 107 8.10 30.99 16.66
N GLN A 108 8.22 32.27 16.27
CA GLN A 108 9.32 33.14 16.73
C GLN A 108 9.30 33.43 18.24
N ASP A 109 8.17 33.22 18.94
CA ASP A 109 7.99 33.62 20.35
C ASP A 109 7.27 32.60 21.26
N VAL A 110 7.05 31.34 20.85
CA VAL A 110 6.32 30.32 21.67
C VAL A 110 6.84 28.90 21.43
N GLU A 111 6.65 28.03 22.43
CA GLU A 111 6.88 26.56 22.43
C GLU A 111 6.63 25.90 21.06
N ASN A 112 7.55 25.01 20.67
CA ASN A 112 7.42 24.21 19.46
C ASN A 112 6.22 23.26 19.58
N ASP A 113 5.30 23.33 18.62
CA ASP A 113 4.23 22.34 18.48
C ASP A 113 4.73 21.19 17.60
N TYR A 114 4.49 19.95 18.02
CA TYR A 114 4.90 18.75 17.28
C TYR A 114 3.68 17.96 16.80
N GLN A 115 3.72 17.54 15.54
CA GLN A 115 2.80 16.56 15.00
C GLN A 115 3.56 15.34 14.49
N LEU A 116 3.00 14.17 14.76
CA LEU A 116 3.52 12.90 14.32
C LEU A 116 2.71 12.40 13.12
N VAL A 117 3.40 12.07 12.02
CA VAL A 117 2.76 11.55 10.82
C VAL A 117 3.50 10.30 10.36
N TYR A 118 2.79 9.19 10.21
CA TYR A 118 3.32 8.01 9.55
C TYR A 118 3.27 8.20 8.04
N ALA A 119 4.43 8.16 7.39
CA ALA A 119 4.55 8.36 5.95
C ALA A 119 5.55 7.38 5.34
N ARG A 120 5.46 7.20 4.02
CA ARG A 120 6.25 6.22 3.28
C ARG A 120 7.68 6.71 3.03
N ASP A 121 7.78 8.02 2.85
CA ASP A 121 8.99 8.78 2.62
C ASP A 121 8.70 10.26 2.92
N THR A 122 9.73 11.10 2.80
CA THR A 122 9.63 12.55 3.00
C THR A 122 8.63 13.23 2.05
N ASN A 123 8.48 12.76 0.82
CA ASN A 123 7.53 13.34 -0.14
C ASN A 123 6.08 13.03 0.26
N HIS A 124 5.79 11.80 0.68
CA HIS A 124 4.48 11.42 1.21
C HIS A 124 4.16 12.23 2.48
N ALA A 125 5.14 12.40 3.38
CA ALA A 125 5.00 13.25 4.56
C ALA A 125 4.63 14.70 4.17
N ARG A 126 5.26 15.25 3.13
CA ARG A 126 4.94 16.59 2.60
C ARG A 126 3.53 16.69 2.02
N VAL A 127 3.04 15.67 1.32
CA VAL A 127 1.68 15.67 0.77
C VAL A 127 0.64 15.65 1.89
N LEU A 128 0.86 14.81 2.91
CA LEU A 128 0.02 14.77 4.10
C LEU A 128 0.04 16.11 4.84
N LEU A 129 1.23 16.71 4.94
CA LEU A 129 1.43 18.01 5.54
C LEU A 129 0.74 19.15 4.77
N LYS A 130 0.77 19.13 3.42
CA LYS A 130 0.10 20.14 2.60
C LYS A 130 -1.40 20.21 2.91
N LYS A 131 -2.08 19.07 3.00
CA LYS A 131 -3.51 19.02 3.37
C LYS A 131 -3.78 19.65 4.75
N TRP A 132 -2.80 19.57 5.65
CA TRP A 132 -2.89 20.11 7.00
C TRP A 132 -2.59 21.62 7.05
N ILE A 133 -1.63 22.10 6.27
CA ILE A 133 -1.23 23.51 6.20
C ILE A 133 -2.13 24.33 5.28
N GLU A 134 -2.77 23.72 4.29
CA GLU A 134 -3.59 24.42 3.29
C GLU A 134 -4.64 25.34 3.95
N PRO A 135 -5.41 24.91 4.97
CA PRO A 135 -6.30 25.82 5.71
C PRO A 135 -5.56 26.98 6.41
N LEU A 136 -4.34 26.76 6.90
CA LEU A 136 -3.54 27.76 7.63
C LEU A 136 -2.88 28.78 6.71
N SER A 137 -2.55 28.37 5.48
CA SER A 137 -1.89 29.23 4.49
C SER A 137 -2.77 30.40 4.04
N TYR A 138 -4.10 30.24 4.11
CA TYR A 138 -5.07 31.33 3.88
C TYR A 138 -5.11 32.35 5.01
N THR A 139 -4.80 31.93 6.25
CA THR A 139 -4.87 32.78 7.45
C THR A 139 -3.52 33.38 7.81
N HIS A 140 -2.42 32.75 7.37
CA HIS A 140 -1.04 33.12 7.69
C HIS A 140 -0.16 33.05 6.43
N PRO A 141 -0.07 34.15 5.66
CA PRO A 141 0.63 34.16 4.37
C PRO A 141 2.16 34.01 4.48
N ASN A 142 2.73 34.11 5.70
CA ASN A 142 4.17 34.05 5.95
C ASN A 142 4.65 32.66 6.40
N ILE A 143 3.82 31.62 6.25
CA ILE A 143 4.23 30.25 6.55
C ILE A 143 5.28 29.79 5.55
N THR A 144 6.41 29.28 6.05
CA THR A 144 7.45 28.63 5.25
C THR A 144 7.69 27.21 5.75
N ILE A 145 7.91 26.27 4.81
CA ILE A 145 8.14 24.86 5.11
C ILE A 145 9.59 24.53 4.74
N SER A 146 10.34 23.96 5.68
CA SER A 146 11.73 23.56 5.50
C SER A 146 11.92 22.09 5.86
N GLU A 147 12.74 21.38 5.09
CA GLU A 147 13.13 20.01 5.42
C GLU A 147 14.39 20.03 6.28
N GLN A 148 14.37 19.26 7.37
CA GLN A 148 15.52 19.04 8.24
C GLN A 148 15.79 17.55 8.39
N LYS A 149 17.01 17.20 8.83
CA LYS A 149 17.40 15.79 9.05
C LYS A 149 16.49 15.06 10.05
N SER A 150 15.84 15.80 10.95
CA SER A 150 14.92 15.29 11.97
C SER A 150 13.44 15.26 11.53
N GLY A 151 13.12 15.75 10.32
CA GLY A 151 11.74 15.82 9.85
C GLY A 151 11.42 17.12 9.11
N VAL A 152 10.16 17.52 9.11
CA VAL A 152 9.70 18.74 8.40
C VAL A 152 9.40 19.83 9.42
N VAL A 153 9.89 21.05 9.18
CA VAL A 153 9.69 22.20 10.05
C VAL A 153 8.86 23.27 9.34
N ILE A 154 7.86 23.79 10.03
CA ILE A 154 7.03 24.91 9.59
C ILE A 154 7.44 26.14 10.40
N PHE A 155 7.81 27.23 9.72
CA PHE A 155 8.16 28.51 10.32
C PHE A 155 7.11 29.57 9.99
N GLY A 156 6.86 30.51 10.91
CA GLY A 156 6.12 31.75 10.62
C GLY A 156 4.58 31.67 10.64
N GLY A 157 3.99 30.65 11.28
CA GLY A 157 2.54 30.54 11.53
C GLY A 157 2.22 30.35 13.01
N PRO A 158 1.00 30.64 13.50
CA PRO A 158 0.63 30.44 14.89
C PRO A 158 0.24 28.98 15.16
N ARG A 159 0.06 28.69 16.46
CA ARG A 159 -0.41 27.43 17.05
C ARG A 159 -1.38 26.70 16.14
N ILE A 160 -1.04 25.44 15.84
CA ILE A 160 -1.80 24.68 14.85
C ILE A 160 -3.13 24.20 15.48
N PRO A 161 -4.30 24.61 14.96
CA PRO A 161 -5.58 24.23 15.52
C PRO A 161 -5.85 22.73 15.30
N GLY A 162 -6.14 22.01 16.38
CA GLY A 162 -6.51 20.59 16.33
C GLY A 162 -5.91 19.70 17.41
N TYR A 163 -5.04 20.22 18.29
CA TYR A 163 -4.47 19.42 19.37
C TYR A 163 -5.27 19.52 20.66
N ILE A 164 -5.75 18.37 21.15
CA ILE A 164 -6.16 18.17 22.54
C ILE A 164 -4.88 18.31 23.36
N SER A 165 -4.70 19.44 24.04
CA SER A 165 -3.77 19.49 25.16
C SER A 165 -4.22 18.42 26.16
N PRO A 166 -3.39 17.44 26.54
CA PRO A 166 -3.71 16.64 27.71
C PRO A 166 -3.81 17.63 28.86
N LYS A 167 -5.03 17.84 29.36
CA LYS A 167 -5.25 18.68 30.53
C LYS A 167 -4.39 18.13 31.65
N THR A 168 -3.29 18.79 31.95
CA THR A 168 -2.56 18.62 33.20
C THR A 168 -3.44 19.21 34.29
N ASN A 169 -3.99 18.33 35.13
CA ASN A 169 -4.53 18.69 36.44
C ASN A 169 -3.41 19.17 37.37
#